data_AF-A0A6A0AKP0-F1
#
_entry.id   AF-A0A6A0AKP0-F1
#
_cell.length_a   1.000
_cell.length_b   1.000
_cell.length_c   1.000
_cell.angle_alpha   90.00
_cell.angle_beta   90.00
_cell.angle_gamma   90.00
#
_symmetry.space_group_name_H-M   'P 1'
#
loop_
_entity.id
_entity.type
_entity.pdbx_description
1 polymer ?
#
loop_
_entity_poly.entity_id
_entity_poly.type
_entity_poly.pdbx_seq_one_letter_code
_entity_poly.pdbx_strand_id
1 'polypeptide(L)' 'MGYNTWNAFGDKIDEGLMRATADLMQQLGLVQAGYTYLNLD' A
#
# COMPACT_ATOMS: atom_id res chain seq x y z
N MET A 1 -0.61 -11.11 -4.40
CA MET A 1 0.41 -10.62 -3.43
C MET A 1 -0.02 -9.23 -2.98
N GLY A 2 0.57 -8.66 -1.93
CA GLY A 2 0.09 -7.40 -1.38
C GLY A 2 1.10 -6.69 -0.50
N TYR A 3 0.76 -5.49 -0.08
CA TYR A 3 1.52 -4.63 0.82
C TYR A 3 0.80 -4.55 2.16
N ASN A 4 1.53 -4.65 3.28
CA ASN A 4 0.99 -4.52 4.63
C ASN A 4 1.56 -3.26 5.29
N THR A 5 0.69 -2.47 5.93
CA THR A 5 1.03 -1.14 6.47
C THR A 5 1.83 -1.17 7.76
N TRP A 6 1.65 -2.19 8.62
CA TRP A 6 2.21 -2.23 9.97
C TRP A 6 3.73 -2.05 10.00
N ASN A 7 4.45 -2.76 9.11
CA ASN A 7 5.90 -2.73 9.07
C ASN A 7 6.48 -1.37 8.64
N ALA A 8 5.69 -0.53 7.98
CA ALA A 8 6.12 0.77 7.50
C ALA A 8 5.61 1.92 8.36
N PHE A 9 4.37 1.82 8.83
CA PHE A 9 3.65 2.94 9.44
C PHE A 9 3.20 2.67 10.88
N GLY A 10 3.16 1.40 11.31
CA GLY A 10 2.60 1.03 12.62
C GLY A 10 1.19 1.57 12.79
N ASP A 11 0.94 2.24 13.91
CA ASP A 11 -0.34 2.88 14.26
C ASP A 11 -0.63 4.17 13.49
N LYS A 12 0.31 4.67 12.69
CA LYS A 12 0.19 5.95 11.97
C LYS A 12 -0.35 5.77 10.57
N ILE A 13 -1.60 5.31 10.48
CA ILE A 13 -2.32 5.16 9.22
C ILE A 13 -3.48 6.15 9.10
N ASP A 14 -3.63 6.74 7.93
CA ASP A 14 -4.76 7.60 7.57
C ASP A 14 -5.15 7.40 6.10
N GLU A 15 -6.33 7.85 5.71
CA GLU A 15 -6.86 7.65 4.36
C GLU A 15 -5.97 8.28 3.27
N GLY A 16 -5.40 9.46 3.53
CA GLY A 16 -4.54 10.14 2.57
C GLY A 16 -3.27 9.35 2.29
N LEU A 17 -2.63 8.85 3.34
CA LEU A 17 -1.46 7.99 3.23
C LEU A 17 -1.77 6.70 2.46
N MET A 18 -2.94 6.09 2.68
CA MET A 18 -3.33 4.84 1.99
C MET A 18 -3.61 5.05 0.51
N ARG A 19 -4.26 6.16 0.15
CA ARG A 19 -4.48 6.54 -1.26
C ARG A 19 -3.15 6.79 -1.97
N ALA A 20 -2.26 7.57 -1.37
CA ALA A 20 -0.93 7.83 -1.94
C ALA A 20 -0.11 6.54 -2.11
N THR A 21 -0.21 5.62 -1.15
CA THR A 21 0.46 4.31 -1.23
C THR A 21 -0.08 3.47 -2.39
N ALA A 22 -1.40 3.45 -2.59
CA ALA A 22 -2.02 2.75 -3.71
C ALA A 22 -1.60 3.35 -5.07
N ASP A 23 -1.54 4.68 -5.18
CA ASP A 23 -1.07 5.38 -6.37
C ASP A 23 0.39 5.02 -6.69
N LEU A 24 1.25 4.99 -5.67
CA LEU A 24 2.64 4.55 -5.82
C LEU A 24 2.75 3.09 -6.25
N MET A 25 1.92 2.19 -5.71
CA MET A 25 1.90 0.79 -6.12
C MET A 25 1.58 0.63 -7.61
N GLN A 26 0.71 1.48 -8.16
CA GLN A 26 0.44 1.51 -9.59
C GLN A 26 1.61 2.10 -10.38
N GLN A 27 2.14 3.25 -9.97
CA GLN A 27 3.23 3.95 -10.67
C GLN A 27 4.52 3.12 -10.72
N LEU A 28 4.80 2.35 -9.68
CA LEU A 28 5.96 1.46 -9.59
C LEU A 28 5.74 0.12 -10.30
N GLY A 29 4.58 -0.11 -10.92
CA GLY A 29 4.24 -1.35 -11.61
C GLY A 29 4.04 -2.55 -10.68
N LEU A 30 3.92 -2.33 -9.37
CA LEU A 30 3.72 -3.41 -8.39
C LEU A 30 2.37 -4.11 -8.62
N VAL A 31 1.35 -3.36 -9.02
CA VAL A 31 0.05 -3.93 -9.40
C VAL A 31 0.19 -4.90 -10.58
N GLN A 32 0.98 -4.53 -11.60
CA GLN A 32 1.24 -5.38 -12.77
C GLN A 32 2.07 -6.61 -12.40
N ALA A 33 2.95 -6.48 -11.40
CA ALA A 33 3.68 -7.59 -10.80
C ALA A 33 2.81 -8.49 -9.86
N GLY A 34 1.52 -8.17 -9.67
CA GLY A 34 0.58 -8.99 -8.90
C GLY A 34 0.40 -8.57 -7.43
N TYR A 35 0.89 -7.39 -7.05
CA TYR A 35 0.63 -6.77 -5.74
C TYR A 35 -0.69 -5.97 -5.80
N THR A 36 -1.81 -6.68 -5.65
CA THR A 36 -3.16 -6.13 -5.81
C THR A 36 -3.88 -5.86 -4.49
N TYR A 37 -3.29 -6.25 -3.36
CA TYR A 37 -3.86 -6.06 -2.03
C TYR A 37 -3.08 -5.02 -1.24
N LEU A 38 -3.79 -4.08 -0.63
CA LEU A 38 -3.28 -3.15 0.37
C LEU A 38 -3.92 -3.53 1.72
N ASN A 39 -3.16 -4.17 2.59
CA ASN A 39 -3.62 -4.69 3.87
C ASN A 39 -3.35 -3.63 4.94
N LEU A 40 -4.45 -3.08 5.48
CA LEU A 40 -4.43 -2.16 6.61
C LEU A 40 -4.35 -2.97 7.91
N ASP A 41 -3.32 -2.67 8.68
CA ASP A 41 -3.02 -3.17 10.03
C ASP A 41 -2.53 -1.96 10.82
#